data_AF-A0A0G1CE22-F1
#
_entry.id   AF-A0A0G1CE22-F1
#
_cell.length_a   1.000
_cell.length_b   1.000
_cell.length_c   1.000
_cell.angle_alpha   90.00
_cell.angle_beta   90.00
_cell.angle_gamma   90.00
#
_symmetry.space_group_name_H-M   'P 1'
#
loop_
_entity.id
_entity.type
_entity.pdbx_description
1 polymer ?
#
loop_
_entity_poly.entity_id
_entity_poly.type
_entity_poly.pdbx_seq_one_letter_code
_entity_poly.pdbx_strand_id
1 'polypeptide(L)'
;MKKFMTKTFIVVIFLLLITFFGIYYISRKSSSSPVSIPTQTTNISEEVIEFEGKLTKFNDNCKVDASCEATVNGYIIITNPGDVQVSALGESDIWSDDIGKKVKVRAKRLDNKTLTLVGDSSLYVKLTE
;
A
#
# COMPACT_ATOMS: atom_id res chain seq x y z
N MET A 1 48.81 45.07 -12.07
CA MET A 1 47.45 44.59 -12.43
C MET A 1 47.34 43.05 -12.40
N LYS A 2 47.51 42.40 -11.23
CA LYS A 2 47.38 40.92 -11.10
C LYS A 2 46.28 40.45 -10.12
N LYS A 3 45.87 41.30 -9.17
CA LYS A 3 44.86 40.95 -8.13
C LYS A 3 43.41 40.99 -8.62
N PHE A 4 43.12 41.64 -9.76
CA PHE A 4 41.73 41.80 -10.25
C PHE A 4 41.25 40.56 -11.01
N MET A 5 42.12 39.90 -11.77
CA MET A 5 41.75 38.68 -12.52
C MET A 5 41.46 37.48 -11.60
N THR A 6 42.08 37.40 -10.42
CA THR A 6 41.89 36.27 -9.50
C THR A 6 40.49 36.24 -8.88
N LYS A 7 39.91 37.41 -8.55
CA LYS A 7 38.57 37.48 -7.96
C LYS A 7 37.49 37.13 -8.97
N THR A 8 37.62 37.61 -10.21
CA THR A 8 36.68 37.27 -11.29
C THR A 8 36.75 35.78 -11.63
N PHE A 9 37.95 35.20 -11.62
CA PHE A 9 38.14 33.77 -11.89
C PHE A 9 37.49 32.87 -10.81
N ILE A 10 37.61 33.24 -9.54
CA ILE A 10 36.98 32.53 -8.41
C ILE A 10 35.44 32.58 -8.51
N VAL A 11 34.88 33.74 -8.87
CA VAL A 11 33.42 33.89 -9.03
C VAL A 11 32.89 33.04 -10.20
N VAL A 12 33.63 32.98 -11.30
CA VAL A 12 33.25 32.14 -12.46
C VAL A 12 33.30 30.65 -12.11
N ILE A 13 34.31 30.18 -11.36
CA ILE A 13 34.38 28.79 -10.89
C ILE A 13 33.21 28.46 -9.97
N PHE A 14 32.85 29.37 -9.05
CA PHE A 14 31.72 29.16 -8.14
C PHE A 14 30.39 29.06 -8.89
N LEU A 15 30.18 29.92 -9.90
CA LEU A 15 28.99 29.84 -10.76
C LEU A 15 28.92 28.53 -11.55
N LEU A 16 30.05 28.04 -12.06
CA LEU A 16 30.12 26.75 -12.75
C LEU A 16 29.83 25.57 -11.82
N LEU A 17 30.27 25.63 -10.56
CA LEU A 17 29.99 24.57 -9.58
C LEU A 17 28.50 24.52 -9.20
N ILE A 18 27.83 25.68 -9.07
CA ILE A 18 26.40 25.74 -8.76
C ILE A 18 25.55 25.15 -9.89
N THR A 19 25.89 25.44 -11.15
CA THR A 19 25.17 24.87 -12.30
C THR A 19 25.42 23.37 -12.42
N PHE A 20 26.65 22.91 -12.18
CA PHE A 20 26.96 21.47 -12.18
C PHE A 20 26.22 20.71 -11.08
N PHE A 21 26.15 21.27 -9.87
CA PHE A 21 25.37 20.69 -8.76
C PHE A 21 23.87 20.70 -9.02
N GLY A 22 23.34 21.77 -9.63
CA GLY A 22 21.92 21.86 -9.99
C GLY A 22 21.49 20.79 -11.00
N ILE A 23 22.27 20.59 -12.06
CA ILE A 23 22.00 19.56 -13.07
C ILE A 23 22.15 18.16 -12.45
N TYR A 24 23.18 17.94 -11.61
CA TYR A 24 23.38 16.68 -10.90
C TYR A 24 22.17 16.30 -10.01
N TYR A 25 21.57 17.28 -9.33
CA TYR A 25 20.41 17.05 -8.47
C TYR A 25 19.14 16.76 -9.27
N ILE A 26 18.95 17.41 -10.43
CA ILE A 26 17.81 17.13 -11.33
C ILE A 26 17.94 15.74 -11.95
N SER A 27 19.14 15.32 -12.36
CA SER A 27 19.37 13.97 -12.91
C SER A 27 19.14 12.84 -11.91
N ARG A 28 19.30 13.06 -10.59
CA ARG A 28 18.93 12.06 -9.58
C ARG A 28 17.42 11.92 -9.35
N LYS A 29 16.61 12.90 -9.76
CA LYS A 29 15.14 12.86 -9.54
C LYS A 29 14.35 12.24 -10.68
N SER A 30 14.99 11.83 -11.78
CA SER A 30 14.37 11.09 -12.87
C SER A 30 15.08 9.75 -13.10
N SER A 31 14.89 8.83 -12.17
CA SER A 31 14.97 7.40 -12.47
C SER A 31 13.84 6.67 -11.75
N SER A 32 12.61 7.13 -11.96
CA SER A 32 11.46 6.23 -11.95
C SER A 32 11.38 5.64 -13.35
N SER A 33 12.18 4.60 -13.62
CA SER A 33 11.87 3.69 -14.72
C SER A 33 10.38 3.35 -14.59
N PRO A 34 9.56 3.49 -15.65
CA PRO A 34 8.22 2.94 -15.59
C PRO A 34 8.41 1.45 -15.32
N VAL A 35 8.02 1.00 -14.12
CA VAL A 35 7.90 -0.41 -13.83
C VAL A 35 6.86 -0.89 -14.83
N SER A 36 7.34 -1.56 -15.88
CA SER A 36 6.52 -2.39 -16.73
C SER A 36 5.98 -3.49 -15.84
N ILE A 37 4.84 -3.22 -15.19
CA ILE A 37 4.07 -4.24 -14.51
C ILE A 37 3.78 -5.27 -15.60
N PRO A 38 4.25 -6.52 -15.50
CA PRO A 38 3.71 -7.54 -16.36
C PRO A 38 2.22 -7.55 -16.07
N THR A 39 1.42 -7.07 -17.03
CA THR A 39 -0.03 -7.31 -17.05
C THR A 39 -0.20 -8.79 -17.33
N GLN A 40 0.17 -9.60 -16.35
CA GLN A 40 -0.36 -10.93 -16.20
C GLN A 40 -1.79 -10.67 -15.73
N THR A 41 -2.69 -10.51 -16.69
CA THR A 41 -4.11 -10.78 -16.46
C THR A 41 -4.18 -12.28 -16.19
N THR A 42 -3.73 -12.66 -15.00
CA THR A 42 -4.12 -13.91 -14.40
C THR A 42 -5.61 -13.74 -14.29
N ASN A 43 -6.33 -14.53 -15.07
CA ASN A 43 -7.78 -14.63 -15.04
C ASN A 43 -8.14 -15.30 -13.70
N ILE A 44 -7.83 -14.62 -12.60
CA ILE A 44 -8.16 -15.02 -11.25
C ILE A 44 -9.63 -14.69 -11.17
N SER A 45 -10.42 -15.72 -11.43
CA SER A 45 -11.86 -15.73 -11.21
C SER A 45 -12.18 -14.88 -9.99
N GLU A 46 -13.17 -13.99 -10.13
CA GLU A 46 -13.79 -13.20 -9.07
C GLU A 46 -14.54 -14.09 -8.06
N GLU A 47 -13.92 -15.19 -7.66
CA GLU A 47 -14.50 -16.22 -6.82
C GLU A 47 -14.64 -15.65 -5.41
N VAL A 48 -15.88 -15.71 -4.92
CA VAL A 48 -16.17 -15.47 -3.51
C VAL A 48 -15.91 -16.75 -2.76
N ILE A 49 -15.07 -16.66 -1.73
CA ILE A 49 -14.70 -17.79 -0.88
C ILE A 49 -15.30 -17.54 0.49
N GLU A 50 -15.85 -18.60 1.09
CA GLU A 50 -16.33 -18.60 2.45
C GLU A 50 -15.59 -19.66 3.28
N PHE A 51 -15.05 -19.27 4.43
CA PHE A 51 -14.36 -20.17 5.33
C PHE A 51 -14.32 -19.66 6.77
N GLU A 52 -13.99 -20.55 7.70
CA GLU A 52 -13.67 -20.20 9.09
C GLU A 52 -12.18 -20.37 9.37
N GLY A 53 -11.62 -19.51 10.19
CA GLY A 53 -10.22 -19.58 10.56
C GLY A 53 -9.87 -18.80 11.80
N LYS A 54 -8.59 -18.87 12.17
CA LYS A 54 -8.05 -18.13 13.32
C LYS A 54 -7.42 -16.83 12.82
N LEU A 55 -7.79 -15.70 13.43
CA LEU A 55 -7.12 -14.43 13.18
C LEU A 55 -5.71 -14.48 13.79
N THR A 56 -4.68 -14.28 12.99
CA THR A 56 -3.27 -14.37 13.42
C THR A 56 -2.53 -13.04 13.37
N LYS A 57 -3.04 -12.07 12.60
CA LYS A 57 -2.48 -10.72 12.49
C LYS A 57 -3.58 -9.75 12.08
N PHE A 58 -3.51 -8.53 12.59
CA PHE A 58 -4.32 -7.41 12.15
C PHE A 58 -3.44 -6.15 12.09
N ASN A 59 -3.56 -5.36 11.03
CA ASN A 59 -2.89 -4.07 10.88
C ASN A 59 -3.96 -2.96 10.84
N ASP A 60 -4.09 -2.26 11.96
CA ASP A 60 -5.06 -1.19 12.20
C ASP A 60 -4.54 0.22 11.83
N ASN A 61 -3.35 0.32 11.21
CA ASN A 61 -2.77 1.60 10.77
C ASN A 61 -3.46 2.21 9.53
N CYS A 62 -4.49 1.55 9.02
CA CYS A 62 -5.29 1.85 7.83
C CYS A 62 -6.16 3.12 7.90
N LYS A 63 -5.95 4.00 8.89
CA LYS A 63 -6.79 5.19 9.15
C LYS A 63 -6.75 6.24 8.03
N VAL A 64 -5.80 6.17 7.11
CA VAL A 64 -5.65 7.11 5.98
C VAL A 64 -6.22 6.56 4.68
N ASP A 65 -5.96 5.28 4.39
CA ASP A 65 -6.33 4.65 3.10
C ASP A 65 -7.59 3.77 3.17
N ALA A 66 -8.26 3.72 4.34
CA ALA A 66 -9.46 2.91 4.61
C ALA A 66 -9.31 1.41 4.26
N SER A 67 -8.08 0.89 4.27
CA SER A 67 -7.72 -0.46 3.88
C SER A 67 -6.81 -1.10 4.93
N CYS A 68 -7.40 -1.89 5.83
CA CYS A 68 -6.71 -2.67 6.84
C CYS A 68 -6.36 -4.06 6.30
N GLU A 69 -5.33 -4.67 6.88
CA GLU A 69 -4.94 -6.03 6.53
C GLU A 69 -5.14 -6.96 7.73
N ALA A 70 -5.93 -8.01 7.53
CA ALA A 70 -6.07 -9.11 8.47
C ALA A 70 -5.40 -10.37 7.90
N THR A 71 -4.89 -11.25 8.76
CA THR A 71 -4.40 -12.57 8.35
C THR A 71 -5.23 -13.66 9.01
N VAL A 72 -5.85 -14.52 8.21
CA VAL A 72 -6.69 -15.63 8.68
C VAL A 72 -6.30 -16.91 7.94
N ASN A 73 -5.90 -17.95 8.68
CA ASN A 73 -5.42 -19.22 8.12
C ASN A 73 -4.36 -19.07 7.00
N GLY A 74 -3.56 -17.99 7.03
CA GLY A 74 -2.52 -17.70 6.03
C GLY A 74 -2.99 -16.91 4.80
N TYR A 75 -4.28 -16.57 4.70
CA TYR A 75 -4.79 -15.58 3.74
C TYR A 75 -4.63 -14.17 4.29
N ILE A 76 -4.25 -13.23 3.42
CA ILE A 76 -4.29 -11.80 3.67
C ILE A 76 -5.64 -11.29 3.21
N ILE A 77 -6.38 -10.63 4.11
CA ILE A 77 -7.69 -10.07 3.84
C ILE A 77 -7.57 -8.56 3.90
N ILE A 78 -7.82 -7.90 2.78
CA ILE A 78 -8.00 -6.45 2.68
C ILE A 78 -9.40 -6.13 3.16
N THR A 79 -9.49 -5.45 4.29
CA THR A 79 -10.72 -5.16 5.02
C THR A 79 -10.82 -3.66 5.32
N ASN A 80 -11.99 -3.16 5.72
CA ASN A 80 -12.14 -1.77 6.13
C ASN A 80 -11.84 -1.59 7.64
N PRO A 81 -11.45 -0.39 8.09
CA PRO A 81 -11.51 -0.06 9.50
C PRO A 81 -13.01 0.01 9.84
N GLY A 82 -13.50 -0.85 10.72
CA GLY A 82 -14.95 -1.04 10.98
C GLY A 82 -15.77 0.22 11.32
N ASP A 83 -15.12 1.37 11.55
CA ASP A 83 -15.74 2.68 11.75
C ASP A 83 -16.09 3.44 10.46
N VAL A 84 -15.60 3.02 9.29
CA VAL A 84 -15.86 3.75 8.05
C VAL A 84 -17.12 3.20 7.37
N GLN A 85 -18.24 3.88 7.58
CA GLN A 85 -19.47 3.68 6.80
C GLN A 85 -19.27 4.16 5.35
N VAL A 86 -18.47 3.43 4.57
CA VAL A 86 -18.41 3.60 3.12
C VAL A 86 -19.38 2.62 2.49
N SER A 87 -20.37 3.15 1.80
CA SER A 87 -21.49 2.42 1.17
C SER A 87 -21.09 1.41 0.08
N ALA A 88 -19.81 1.08 -0.06
CA ALA A 88 -19.23 0.23 -1.11
C ALA A 88 -18.16 -0.74 -0.59
N LEU A 89 -18.06 -0.96 0.73
CA LEU A 89 -17.11 -1.89 1.35
C LEU A 89 -17.88 -2.99 2.10
N GLY A 90 -17.34 -4.20 2.13
CA GLY A 90 -17.84 -5.29 2.96
C GLY A 90 -17.62 -5.02 4.45
N GLU A 91 -18.20 -5.87 5.29
CA GLU A 91 -18.26 -5.65 6.75
C GLU A 91 -17.06 -6.24 7.48
N SER A 92 -16.46 -5.48 8.40
CA SER A 92 -15.36 -5.94 9.25
C SER A 92 -15.67 -5.67 10.71
N ASP A 93 -15.75 -6.73 11.51
CA ASP A 93 -15.97 -6.67 12.97
C ASP A 93 -14.81 -7.34 13.71
N ILE A 94 -13.57 -7.01 13.30
CA ILE A 94 -12.34 -7.53 13.89
C ILE A 94 -11.35 -6.40 14.15
N TRP A 95 -10.60 -6.56 15.22
CA TRP A 95 -9.62 -5.59 15.70
C TRP A 95 -8.31 -6.28 16.12
N SER A 96 -7.29 -5.48 16.45
CA SER A 96 -6.01 -5.99 16.97
C SER A 96 -6.19 -6.85 18.22
N ASP A 97 -7.19 -6.54 19.06
CA ASP A 97 -7.50 -7.27 20.30
C ASP A 97 -8.17 -8.63 20.06
N ASP A 98 -8.56 -8.93 18.81
CA ASP A 98 -9.20 -10.18 18.43
C ASP A 98 -8.22 -11.24 17.93
N ILE A 99 -6.92 -10.91 17.87
CA ILE A 99 -5.89 -11.86 17.46
C ILE A 99 -5.95 -13.10 18.35
N GLY A 100 -6.05 -14.26 17.71
CA GLY A 100 -6.19 -15.55 18.37
C GLY A 100 -7.64 -16.05 18.45
N LYS A 101 -8.64 -15.23 18.17
CA LYS A 101 -10.05 -15.65 18.09
C LYS A 101 -10.36 -16.29 16.74
N LYS A 102 -11.46 -17.03 16.69
CA LYS A 102 -12.01 -17.58 15.45
C LYS A 102 -12.83 -16.50 14.74
N VAL A 103 -12.77 -16.53 13.42
CA VAL A 103 -13.49 -15.62 12.54
C VAL A 103 -14.07 -16.39 11.36
N LYS A 104 -15.22 -15.92 10.89
CA LYS A 104 -15.83 -16.33 9.62
C LYS A 104 -15.52 -15.27 8.57
N VAL A 105 -15.08 -15.72 7.41
CA VAL A 105 -14.66 -14.88 6.29
C VAL A 105 -15.51 -15.22 5.08
N ARG A 106 -16.05 -14.20 4.42
CA ARG A 106 -16.61 -14.27 3.07
C ARG A 106 -16.00 -13.14 2.25
N ALA A 107 -15.10 -13.46 1.34
CA ALA A 107 -14.30 -12.45 0.64
C ALA A 107 -14.06 -12.83 -0.82
N LYS A 108 -13.86 -11.83 -1.67
CA LYS A 108 -13.53 -12.02 -3.08
C LYS A 108 -12.03 -12.28 -3.23
N ARG A 109 -11.65 -13.30 -3.99
CA ARG A 109 -10.24 -13.61 -4.28
C ARG A 109 -9.66 -12.55 -5.21
N LEU A 110 -8.54 -11.95 -4.82
CA LEU A 110 -7.71 -11.10 -5.70
C LEU A 110 -6.55 -11.90 -6.27
N ASP A 111 -5.93 -12.76 -5.45
CA ASP A 111 -4.87 -13.66 -5.89
C ASP A 111 -4.83 -14.96 -5.06
N ASN A 112 -3.77 -15.76 -5.19
CA ASN A 112 -3.64 -17.04 -4.49
C ASN A 112 -3.71 -16.92 -2.96
N LYS A 113 -3.30 -15.78 -2.38
CA LYS A 113 -3.24 -15.53 -0.93
C LYS A 113 -3.98 -14.28 -0.47
N THR A 114 -4.36 -13.39 -1.39
CA THR A 114 -5.01 -12.11 -1.07
C THR A 114 -6.50 -12.17 -1.37
N LEU A 115 -7.30 -11.75 -0.41
CA LEU A 115 -8.74 -11.60 -0.47
C LEU A 115 -9.13 -10.14 -0.21
N THR A 116 -10.29 -9.71 -0.71
CA THR A 116 -10.82 -8.36 -0.49
C THR A 116 -12.30 -8.36 -0.13
N LEU A 117 -12.70 -7.37 0.66
CA LEU A 117 -14.10 -7.09 0.98
C LEU A 117 -14.67 -5.94 0.13
N VAL A 118 -13.89 -5.31 -0.75
CA VAL A 118 -14.30 -4.11 -1.49
C VAL A 118 -15.35 -4.42 -2.57
N GLY A 119 -16.35 -3.55 -2.71
CA GLY A 119 -17.30 -3.53 -3.83
C GLY A 119 -18.59 -4.33 -3.63
N ASP A 120 -18.76 -4.99 -2.48
CA ASP A 120 -19.95 -5.79 -2.17
C ASP A 120 -20.15 -5.90 -0.65
N SER A 121 -21.27 -5.37 -0.15
CA SER A 121 -21.62 -5.38 1.27
C SER A 121 -21.94 -6.79 1.81
N SER A 122 -22.11 -7.77 0.93
CA SER A 122 -22.33 -9.17 1.30
C SER A 122 -21.04 -9.90 1.68
N LEU A 123 -19.88 -9.28 1.46
CA LEU A 123 -18.57 -9.75 1.90
C LEU A 123 -18.32 -9.32 3.35
N TYR A 124 -17.66 -10.17 4.13
CA TYR A 124 -17.41 -9.88 5.53
C TYR A 124 -16.20 -10.62 6.13
N VAL A 125 -15.73 -10.08 7.25
CA VAL A 125 -14.93 -10.79 8.25
C VAL A 125 -15.50 -10.50 9.64
N LYS A 126 -15.93 -11.55 10.34
CA LYS A 126 -16.66 -11.43 11.62
C LYS A 126 -16.16 -12.44 12.63
N LEU A 127 -16.16 -12.07 13.90
CA LEU A 127 -15.91 -13.02 14.99
C LEU A 127 -16.95 -14.15 14.98
N THR A 128 -16.49 -15.35 15.30
CA THR A 128 -17.36 -16.47 15.65
C THR A 128 -17.18 -16.76 17.14
N GLU A 129 -18.29 -16.74 17.87
CA GLU A 129 -18.34 -16.99 19.32
C GLU A 129 -17.73 -18.35 19.72
#